data_AF-A0A1G8H364-F1
#
_entry.id   AF-A0A1G8H364-F1
#
_cell.length_a   1.000
_cell.length_b   1.000
_cell.length_c   1.000
_cell.angle_alpha   90.00
_cell.angle_beta   90.00
_cell.angle_gamma   90.00
#
_symmetry.space_group_name_H-M   'P 1'
#
loop_
_entity.id
_entity.type
_entity.pdbx_description
1 polymer ?
#
loop_
_entity_poly.entity_id
_entity_poly.type
_entity_poly.pdbx_seq_one_letter_code
_entity_poly.pdbx_strand_id
1 'polypeptide(L)'
;MPENIDADLIILAGDIITFQNYSPLTKFLTGWKKPVLYVTGNHEYYTRTPKNREEETFKKWLVTRHPNVTLLRDEFVSIDGVHFFGGMMWTDFDGGNA
;
A
#
# COMPACT_ATOMS: atom_id res chain seq x y z
N MET A 1 11.74 12.64 -0.28
CA MET A 1 10.93 13.51 0.59
C MET A 1 11.71 14.78 0.92
N PRO A 2 11.03 15.90 1.20
CA PRO A 2 11.64 17.05 1.90
C PRO A 2 12.33 16.59 3.19
N GLU A 3 13.47 17.19 3.52
CA GLU A 3 14.32 16.72 4.63
C GLU A 3 13.74 16.99 6.03
N ASN A 4 12.66 17.76 6.16
CA ASN A 4 12.05 18.16 7.43
C ASN A 4 10.52 18.07 7.41
N ILE A 5 9.98 16.90 7.05
CA ILE A 5 8.55 16.64 7.26
C ILE A 5 8.33 16.27 8.72
N ASP A 6 7.62 17.14 9.45
CA ASP A 6 7.13 16.85 10.80
C ASP A 6 5.80 16.07 10.72
N ALA A 7 5.91 14.78 10.42
CA ALA A 7 4.78 13.86 10.43
C ALA A 7 5.21 12.52 11.03
N ASP A 8 4.31 11.82 11.71
CA ASP A 8 4.61 10.55 12.38
C ASP A 8 4.32 9.32 11.52
N LEU A 9 3.47 9.49 10.50
CA LEU A 9 3.00 8.44 9.63
C LEU A 9 2.74 8.98 8.22
N ILE A 10 2.97 8.16 7.21
CA ILE A 10 2.47 8.40 5.84
C ILE A 10 1.33 7.42 5.56
N ILE A 11 0.25 7.91 4.93
CA ILE A 11 -0.81 7.07 4.39
C ILE A 11 -0.80 7.20 2.86
N LEU A 12 -0.61 6.06 2.19
CA LEU A 12 -0.64 5.91 0.74
C LEU A 12 -1.97 5.27 0.35
N ALA A 13 -2.93 6.10 -0.05
CA ALA A 13 -4.32 5.71 -0.26
C ALA A 13 -4.63 5.27 -1.71
N GLY A 14 -3.81 4.39 -2.27
CA GLY A 14 -4.00 3.83 -3.61
C GLY A 14 -3.45 4.68 -4.76
N ASP A 15 -3.38 4.07 -5.95
CA ASP A 15 -2.96 4.67 -7.22
C ASP A 15 -1.58 5.35 -7.16
N ILE A 16 -0.64 4.76 -6.43
CA ILE A 16 0.72 5.29 -6.29
C ILE A 16 1.67 4.69 -7.33
N ILE A 17 1.47 3.41 -7.65
CA ILE A 17 2.29 2.64 -8.59
C ILE A 17 1.42 1.69 -9.41
N THR A 18 2.04 1.01 -10.37
CA THR A 18 1.47 -0.20 -10.98
C THR A 18 2.27 -1.42 -10.52
N PHE A 19 1.66 -2.60 -10.49
CA PHE A 19 2.36 -3.82 -10.08
C PHE A 19 3.42 -4.30 -11.08
N GLN A 20 3.53 -3.64 -12.25
CA GLN A 20 4.64 -3.82 -13.18
C GLN A 20 5.92 -3.12 -12.71
N ASN A 21 5.84 -2.09 -11.87
CA ASN A 21 6.99 -1.29 -11.47
C ASN A 21 6.87 -0.67 -10.07
N TYR A 22 7.59 -1.25 -9.10
CA TYR A 22 7.65 -0.76 -7.71
C TYR A 22 8.72 0.32 -7.46
N SER A 23 9.57 0.63 -8.44
CA SER A 23 10.67 1.58 -8.27
C SER A 23 10.25 3.00 -7.87
N PRO A 24 9.10 3.55 -8.34
CA PRO A 24 8.67 4.88 -7.91
C PRO A 24 8.39 4.95 -6.42
N LEU A 25 7.79 3.91 -5.84
CA LEU A 25 7.53 3.83 -4.40
C LEU A 25 8.83 3.85 -3.59
N THR A 26 9.86 3.12 -4.06
CA THR A 26 11.17 3.11 -3.40
C THR A 26 11.82 4.50 -3.43
N LYS A 27 11.78 5.17 -4.58
CA LYS A 27 12.30 6.53 -4.74
C LYS A 27 11.55 7.51 -3.84
N PHE A 28 10.23 7.39 -3.77
CA PHE A 28 9.37 8.25 -2.95
C PHE A 28 9.69 8.12 -1.45
N LEU A 29 9.83 6.89 -0.95
CA LEU A 29 10.11 6.58 0.45
C LEU A 29 11.59 6.68 0.83
N THR A 30 12.47 7.09 -0.08
CA THR A 30 13.89 7.25 0.22
C THR A 30 14.10 8.25 1.35
N GLY A 31 14.77 7.81 2.42
CA GLY A 31 15.03 8.60 3.62
C GLY A 31 13.91 8.57 4.67
N TRP A 32 12.71 8.10 4.33
CA TRP A 32 11.61 7.97 5.30
C TRP A 32 11.75 6.68 6.11
N LYS A 33 11.83 6.80 7.44
CA LYS A 33 12.00 5.64 8.35
C LYS A 33 10.80 5.39 9.27
N LYS A 34 9.91 6.38 9.41
CA LYS A 34 8.70 6.25 10.20
C LYS A 34 7.70 5.31 9.51
N PRO A 35 6.65 4.84 10.21
CA PRO A 35 5.66 3.95 9.62
C PRO A 35 5.00 4.54 8.37
N VAL A 36 4.55 3.64 7.50
CA VAL A 36 3.79 3.96 6.29
C VAL A 36 2.65 2.96 6.17
N LEU A 37 1.42 3.44 6.00
CA LEU A 37 0.27 2.61 5.66
C LEU A 37 0.04 2.68 4.16
N TYR A 38 -0.20 1.54 3.53
CA TYR A 38 -0.47 1.44 2.10
C TYR A 38 -1.79 0.74 1.88
N VAL A 39 -2.65 1.33 1.06
CA VAL A 39 -3.84 0.68 0.49
C VAL A 39 -3.67 0.67 -1.02
N THR A 40 -4.02 -0.42 -1.69
CA THR A 40 -3.97 -0.49 -3.15
C THR A 40 -5.19 0.16 -3.77
N GLY A 41 -5.01 0.97 -4.81
CA GLY A 41 -6.05 1.48 -5.69
C GLY A 41 -6.18 0.62 -6.95
N ASN A 42 -6.90 1.10 -7.96
CA ASN A 42 -7.12 0.35 -9.18
C ASN A 42 -5.92 0.34 -10.12
N HIS A 43 -5.14 1.41 -10.15
CA HIS A 43 -3.97 1.51 -11.03
C HIS A 43 -2.87 0.52 -10.66
N GLU A 44 -2.81 0.05 -9.41
CA GLU A 44 -1.91 -1.02 -9.01
C GLU A 44 -2.10 -2.28 -9.88
N TYR A 45 -3.33 -2.61 -10.26
CA TYR A 45 -3.68 -3.84 -10.97
C TYR A 45 -3.69 -3.71 -12.49
N TYR A 46 -3.20 -2.60 -13.04
CA TYR A 46 -3.16 -2.39 -14.49
C TYR A 46 -2.02 -3.20 -15.12
N THR A 47 -2.20 -4.52 -15.11
CA THR A 47 -1.24 -5.54 -15.52
C THR A 47 -1.95 -6.65 -16.31
N ARG A 48 -1.20 -7.71 -16.66
CA ARG A 48 -1.76 -8.91 -17.31
C ARG A 48 -1.75 -10.14 -16.39
N THR A 49 -1.57 -9.95 -15.08
CA THR A 49 -1.40 -11.03 -14.11
C THR A 49 -2.64 -11.14 -13.21
N PRO A 50 -2.99 -12.33 -12.70
CA PRO A 50 -4.08 -12.45 -11.73
C PRO A 50 -3.84 -11.65 -10.45
N LYS A 51 -4.87 -10.91 -10.02
CA LYS A 51 -4.92 -10.04 -8.82
C LYS A 51 -4.20 -10.63 -7.60
N ASN A 52 -4.63 -11.81 -7.16
CA ASN A 52 -4.13 -12.46 -5.94
C ASN A 52 -2.61 -12.72 -5.99
N ARG A 53 -2.08 -13.06 -7.18
CA ARG A 53 -0.64 -13.33 -7.34
C ARG A 53 0.18 -12.05 -7.22
N GLU A 54 -0.34 -10.95 -7.74
CA GLU A 54 0.36 -9.66 -7.67
C GLU A 54 0.37 -9.11 -6.25
N GLU A 55 -0.75 -9.21 -5.52
CA GLU A 55 -0.83 -8.78 -4.12
C GLU A 55 0.16 -9.54 -3.24
N GLU A 56 0.22 -10.87 -3.35
CA GLU A 56 1.16 -11.68 -2.57
C GLU A 56 2.61 -11.37 -2.93
N THR A 57 2.89 -11.10 -4.20
CA THR A 57 4.23 -10.68 -4.65
C THR A 57 4.60 -9.31 -4.09
N PHE A 58 3.67 -8.36 -4.12
CA PHE A 58 3.85 -7.02 -3.60
C PHE A 58 4.04 -7.03 -2.08
N LYS A 59 3.22 -7.78 -1.34
CA LYS A 59 3.37 -7.96 0.11
C LYS A 59 4.74 -8.51 0.50
N LYS A 60 5.22 -9.55 -0.18
CA LYS A 60 6.57 -10.11 0.03
C LYS A 60 7.67 -9.10 -0.30
N TRP A 61 7.50 -8.34 -1.37
CA TRP A 61 8.43 -7.29 -1.75
C TRP A 61 8.51 -6.18 -0.69
N LEU A 62 7.37 -5.72 -0.17
CA LEU A 62 7.31 -4.74 0.92
C LEU A 62 8.03 -5.24 2.17
N VAL A 63 7.71 -6.44 2.65
CA VAL A 63 8.37 -7.03 3.84
C VAL A 63 9.90 -7.09 3.67
N THR A 64 10.38 -7.36 2.47
CA THR A 64 11.82 -7.50 2.18
C THR A 64 12.53 -6.17 1.98
N ARG A 65 11.89 -5.20 1.32
CA ARG A 65 12.53 -3.96 0.85
C ARG A 65 12.12 -2.71 1.63
N HIS A 66 10.94 -2.72 2.21
CA HIS A 66 10.29 -1.60 2.90
C HIS A 66 9.57 -2.09 4.16
N PRO A 67 10.30 -2.62 5.17
CA PRO A 67 9.68 -3.21 6.36
C PRO A 67 8.90 -2.21 7.21
N ASN A 68 9.06 -0.90 6.99
CA ASN A 68 8.28 0.16 7.63
C ASN A 68 6.94 0.43 6.90
N VAL A 69 6.63 -0.27 5.81
CA VAL A 69 5.37 -0.16 5.09
C VAL A 69 4.45 -1.32 5.43
N THR A 70 3.27 -1.01 5.93
CA THR A 70 2.18 -1.95 6.21
C THR A 70 1.13 -1.83 5.11
N LEU A 71 0.97 -2.89 4.32
CA LEU A 71 -0.15 -3.03 3.39
C LEU A 71 -1.41 -3.37 4.21
N LEU A 72 -2.50 -2.64 3.99
CA LEU A 72 -3.81 -2.92 4.57
C LEU A 72 -4.77 -3.41 3.48
N ARG A 73 -5.25 -4.65 3.62
CA ARG A 73 -6.24 -5.28 2.73
C ARG A 73 -7.43 -5.80 3.55
N ASP A 74 -8.42 -4.94 3.72
CA ASP A 74 -9.63 -5.17 4.53
C ASP A 74 -9.28 -5.54 5.98
N GLU A 75 -8.24 -4.87 6.48
CA GLU A 75 -7.69 -5.08 7.81
C GLU A 75 -7.45 -3.73 8.49
N PHE A 76 -7.09 -3.78 9.77
CA PHE A 76 -6.77 -2.59 10.55
C PHE A 76 -5.43 -2.73 11.26
N VAL A 77 -4.85 -1.58 11.58
CA VAL A 77 -3.68 -1.46 12.45
C VAL A 77 -3.92 -0.36 13.47
N SER A 78 -3.33 -0.53 14.65
CA SER A 78 -3.38 0.46 15.72
C SER A 78 -2.00 1.08 15.90
N ILE A 79 -1.92 2.40 15.78
CA ILE A 79 -0.68 3.16 15.96
C ILE A 79 -1.00 4.30 16.92
N ASP A 80 -0.26 4.37 18.03
CA ASP A 80 -0.40 5.42 19.07
C ASP A 80 -1.84 5.67 19.54
N GLY A 81 -2.60 4.58 19.71
CA GLY A 81 -4.00 4.62 20.17
C GLY A 81 -5.03 4.98 19.10
N VAL A 82 -4.62 5.18 17.85
CA VAL A 82 -5.51 5.43 16.70
C VAL A 82 -5.66 4.16 15.87
N HIS A 83 -6.90 3.78 15.55
CA HIS A 83 -7.21 2.65 14.68
C HIS A 83 -7.37 3.10 13.22
N PHE A 84 -6.54 2.54 12.34
CA PHE A 84 -6.59 2.78 10.90
C PHE A 84 -7.16 1.55 10.22
N PHE A 85 -8.27 1.72 9.50
CA PHE A 85 -8.89 0.67 8.69
C PHE A 85 -8.58 0.95 7.22
N GLY A 86 -8.04 -0.04 6.52
CA GLY A 86 -7.62 0.11 5.13
C GLY A 86 -8.09 -1.05 4.28
N GLY A 87 -8.72 -0.72 3.16
CA GLY A 87 -9.19 -1.66 2.17
C GLY A 87 -9.41 -0.92 0.87
N MET A 88 -9.26 -1.64 -0.24
CA MET A 88 -9.49 -1.09 -1.58
C MET A 88 -10.97 -0.69 -1.77
N MET A 89 -11.89 -1.34 -1.04
CA MET A 89 -13.33 -1.09 -1.06
C MET A 89 -13.90 -0.96 -2.49
N TRP A 90 -13.42 -1.79 -3.42
CA TRP A 90 -13.90 -1.76 -4.81
C TRP A 90 -15.40 -1.99 -4.83
N THR A 91 -16.09 -1.13 -5.59
CA THR A 91 -17.51 -1.30 -5.85
C THR A 91 -17.73 -2.63 -6.55
N ASP A 92 -18.52 -3.48 -5.92
CA ASP A 92 -18.97 -4.72 -6.52
C ASP A 92 -20.19 -4.41 -7.41
N PHE A 93 -19.96 -4.33 -8.72
CA PHE A 93 -21.04 -4.02 -9.67
C PHE A 93 -21.91 -5.25 -9.98
N ASP A 94 -21.40 -6.47 -9.72
CA ASP A 94 -22.05 -7.72 -10.14
C ASP A 94 -22.42 -8.65 -8.96
N GLY A 95 -22.09 -8.28 -7.72
CA GLY A 95 -22.29 -9.13 -6.54
C GLY A 95 -21.31 -10.31 -6.47
N GLY A 96 -20.19 -10.24 -7.20
CA GLY A 96 -19.23 -11.32 -7.36
C GLY A 96 -18.09 -11.34 -6.34
N ASN A 97 -18.00 -10.33 -5.47
CA ASN A 97 -16.91 -10.20 -4.49
C ASN A 97 -17.26 -10.86 -3.14
N ALA A 98 -17.81 -12.08 -3.18
CA ALA A 98 -18.09 -12.91 -2.00
C ALA A 98 -16.89 -13.80 -1.60
#